data_AF-A0A7F8QF47-F1
#
_entry.id   AF-A0A7F8QF47-F1
#
_cell.length_a   1.000
_cell.length_b   1.000
_cell.length_c   1.000
_cell.angle_alpha   90.00
_cell.angle_beta   90.00
_cell.angle_gamma   90.00
#
_symmetry.space_group_name_H-M   'P 1'
#
loop_
_entity.id
_entity.type
_entity.pdbx_description
1 polymer ?
#
loop_
_entity_poly.entity_id
_entity_poly.type
_entity_poly.pdbx_seq_one_letter_code
_entity_poly.pdbx_strand_id
1 'polypeptide(L)'
;WNTRAKREKLTELMFEQYNIPAFFLCKTAVLTAFANGRSTGLVLDSGATHTTAIPVHDGYVLQQGIVKSPLAGDFISMQCRELFQEMAIDIIPPYMIAAKEPVREGAPPNWKKKEKLPQVSKSWHNYMCNEVIQDFQASVLQVSDSPYDEQVAAQMPTVHYEMPNGYNTDYGAERLRTPEGLFDPSNVKGLSGNTMLAVGHVVTTSIGMCDIDIRPGLYGSVIVTGGNTLLQGFTDRLNRELSQKTPPSMRLKLIASN
;
A
#
# COMPACT_ATOMS: atom_id res chain seq x y z
N TRP A 1 14.31 -6.89 10.17
CA TRP A 1 13.19 -6.33 10.99
C TRP A 1 13.18 -6.86 12.42
N ASN A 2 13.40 -8.16 12.64
CA ASN A 2 13.35 -8.78 13.96
C ASN A 2 14.77 -9.14 14.46
N THR A 3 15.33 -8.33 15.36
CA THR A 3 16.66 -8.60 15.96
C THR A 3 16.58 -9.75 16.96
N ARG A 4 17.73 -10.35 17.30
CA ARG A 4 17.77 -11.41 18.31
C ARG A 4 17.21 -10.94 19.65
N ALA A 5 17.61 -9.75 20.11
CA ALA A 5 17.12 -9.15 21.35
C ALA A 5 15.59 -8.96 21.37
N LYS A 6 14.98 -8.55 20.24
CA LYS A 6 13.51 -8.43 20.14
C LYS A 6 12.81 -9.78 20.23
N ARG A 7 13.40 -10.84 19.65
CA ARG A 7 12.86 -12.21 19.78
C ARG A 7 12.95 -12.71 21.22
N GLU A 8 14.09 -12.51 21.86
CA GLU A 8 14.30 -12.90 23.27
C GLU A 8 13.28 -12.20 24.17
N LYS A 9 13.09 -10.89 24.00
CA LYS A 9 12.11 -10.14 24.81
C LYS A 9 10.66 -10.58 24.56
N LEU A 10 10.32 -10.94 23.33
CA LEU A 10 9.01 -11.49 23.02
C LEU A 10 8.81 -12.87 23.66
N THR A 11 9.82 -13.74 23.61
CA THR A 11 9.78 -15.05 24.26
C THR A 11 9.66 -14.95 25.78
N GLU A 12 10.41 -14.04 26.41
CA GLU A 12 10.30 -13.70 27.83
C GLU A 12 8.87 -13.29 28.19
N LEU A 13 8.30 -12.34 27.45
CA LEU A 13 6.93 -11.86 27.67
C LEU A 13 5.89 -12.99 27.55
N MET A 14 6.01 -13.86 26.54
CA MET A 14 5.08 -14.96 26.33
C MET A 14 5.14 -16.00 27.46
N PHE A 15 6.34 -16.42 27.88
CA PHE A 15 6.47 -17.45 28.92
C PHE A 15 6.34 -16.90 30.34
N GLU A 16 7.00 -15.79 30.66
CA GLU A 16 7.06 -15.29 32.05
C GLU A 16 5.83 -14.50 32.44
N GLN A 17 5.30 -13.66 31.54
CA GLN A 17 4.13 -12.83 31.84
C GLN A 17 2.82 -13.57 31.53
N TYR A 18 2.71 -14.17 30.35
CA TYR A 18 1.47 -14.84 29.92
C TYR A 18 1.38 -16.32 30.28
N ASN A 19 2.47 -16.95 30.74
CA ASN A 19 2.50 -18.35 31.18
C ASN A 19 1.91 -19.34 30.16
N ILE A 20 2.11 -19.10 28.86
CA ILE A 20 1.62 -20.03 27.83
C ILE A 20 2.51 -21.27 27.75
N PRO A 21 1.93 -22.47 27.49
CA PRO A 21 2.66 -23.74 27.55
C PRO A 21 3.67 -23.93 26.41
N ALA A 22 3.42 -23.34 25.25
CA ALA A 22 4.29 -23.42 24.08
C ALA A 22 4.10 -22.21 23.16
N PHE A 23 5.15 -21.83 22.44
CA PHE A 23 5.16 -20.70 21.54
C PHE A 23 6.09 -20.96 20.35
N PHE A 24 5.70 -20.49 19.16
CA PHE A 24 6.51 -20.61 17.95
C PHE A 24 6.49 -19.29 17.15
N LEU A 25 7.65 -18.91 16.61
CA LEU A 25 7.81 -17.72 15.78
C LEU A 25 8.08 -18.10 14.32
N CYS A 26 7.25 -17.60 13.42
CA CYS A 26 7.42 -17.75 11.98
C CYS A 26 7.53 -16.38 11.29
N LYS A 27 8.18 -16.35 10.13
CA LYS A 27 8.23 -15.15 9.27
C LYS A 27 6.93 -15.07 8.47
N THR A 28 6.37 -13.86 8.35
CA THR A 28 5.10 -13.62 7.64
C THR A 28 5.12 -14.15 6.21
N ALA A 29 6.20 -13.93 5.45
CA ALA A 29 6.34 -14.44 4.09
C ALA A 29 6.17 -15.97 3.97
N VAL A 30 6.66 -16.72 4.95
CA VAL A 30 6.49 -18.19 4.96
C VAL A 30 5.02 -18.54 5.18
N LEU A 31 4.36 -17.88 6.12
CA LEU A 31 2.93 -18.06 6.38
C LEU A 31 2.08 -17.72 5.15
N THR A 32 2.37 -16.60 4.48
CA THR A 32 1.67 -16.18 3.25
C THR A 32 1.88 -17.17 2.11
N ALA A 33 3.10 -17.71 1.97
CA ALA A 33 3.39 -18.74 0.97
C ALA A 33 2.59 -20.03 1.23
N PHE A 34 2.59 -20.52 2.47
CA PHE A 34 1.82 -21.70 2.87
C PHE A 34 0.30 -21.48 2.78
N ALA A 35 -0.20 -20.29 3.12
CA ALA A 35 -1.62 -19.95 2.98
C ALA A 35 -2.09 -20.04 1.52
N ASN A 36 -1.19 -19.81 0.56
CA ASN A 36 -1.44 -19.96 -0.88
C ASN A 36 -1.05 -21.34 -1.44
N GLY A 37 -0.73 -22.31 -0.57
CA GLY A 37 -0.36 -23.67 -0.98
C GLY A 37 0.97 -23.74 -1.75
N ARG A 38 1.90 -22.81 -1.49
CA ARG A 38 3.22 -22.75 -2.14
C ARG A 38 4.33 -22.90 -1.11
N SER A 39 5.22 -23.88 -1.31
CA SER A 39 6.46 -24.01 -0.56
C SER A 39 7.58 -23.12 -1.10
N THR A 40 7.54 -22.82 -2.40
CA THR A 40 8.50 -21.97 -3.11
C THR A 40 7.75 -20.89 -3.89
N GLY A 41 8.21 -19.65 -3.77
CA GLY A 41 7.60 -18.49 -4.41
C GLY A 41 8.16 -17.17 -3.88
N LEU A 42 7.86 -16.08 -4.57
CA LEU A 42 8.17 -14.74 -4.10
C LEU A 42 6.94 -14.13 -3.43
N VAL A 43 7.06 -13.68 -2.18
CA VAL A 43 5.98 -12.93 -1.52
C VAL A 43 6.26 -11.45 -1.66
N LEU A 44 5.38 -10.75 -2.38
CA LEU A 44 5.31 -9.29 -2.44
C LEU A 44 4.25 -8.82 -1.44
N ASP A 45 4.69 -8.18 -0.37
CA ASP A 45 3.83 -7.58 0.66
C ASP A 45 3.85 -6.06 0.51
N SER A 46 2.74 -5.46 0.08
CA SER A 46 2.53 -4.01 -0.04
C SER A 46 1.65 -3.50 1.11
N GLY A 47 2.27 -3.26 2.25
CA GLY A 47 1.62 -2.86 3.50
C GLY A 47 1.45 -1.35 3.69
N ALA A 48 1.20 -0.90 4.92
CA ALA A 48 1.08 0.53 5.22
C ALA A 48 2.43 1.26 5.08
N THR A 49 3.45 0.86 5.83
CA THR A 49 4.72 1.62 5.89
C THR A 49 5.77 1.17 4.87
N HIS A 50 5.64 -0.05 4.35
CA HIS A 50 6.64 -0.60 3.43
C HIS A 50 6.04 -1.59 2.46
N THR A 51 6.67 -1.63 1.28
CA THR A 51 6.51 -2.71 0.31
C THR A 51 7.76 -3.57 0.31
N THR A 52 7.62 -4.87 0.46
CA THR A 52 8.74 -5.82 0.50
C THR A 52 8.54 -6.98 -0.45
N ALA A 53 9.61 -7.38 -1.14
CA ALA A 53 9.68 -8.65 -1.86
C ALA A 53 10.58 -9.61 -1.09
N ILE A 54 10.03 -10.77 -0.75
CA ILE A 54 10.67 -11.77 0.12
C ILE A 54 10.62 -13.13 -0.59
N PRO A 55 11.77 -13.67 -1.05
CA PRO A 55 11.80 -14.96 -1.69
C PRO A 55 11.75 -16.09 -0.65
N VAL A 56 10.85 -17.04 -0.89
CA VAL A 56 10.66 -18.24 -0.10
C VAL A 56 11.00 -19.44 -0.97
N HIS A 57 11.83 -20.35 -0.45
CA HIS A 57 12.22 -21.59 -1.12
C HIS A 57 12.14 -22.74 -0.12
N ASP A 58 11.37 -23.77 -0.44
CA ASP A 58 11.12 -24.94 0.42
C ASP A 58 10.71 -24.57 1.85
N GLY A 59 9.90 -23.52 2.01
CA GLY A 59 9.44 -23.03 3.31
C GLY A 59 10.46 -22.17 4.07
N TYR A 60 11.62 -21.87 3.50
CA TYR A 60 12.64 -21.01 4.08
C TYR A 60 12.74 -19.66 3.37
N VAL A 61 12.97 -18.60 4.14
CA VAL A 61 13.17 -17.25 3.59
C VAL A 61 14.63 -17.02 3.24
N LEU A 62 14.90 -16.75 1.96
CA LEU A 62 16.21 -16.37 1.45
C LEU A 62 16.54 -14.94 1.86
N GLN A 63 17.41 -14.78 2.86
CA GLN A 63 17.72 -13.46 3.45
C GLN A 63 18.38 -12.50 2.46
N GLN A 64 19.23 -13.03 1.58
CA GLN A 64 19.96 -12.28 0.57
C GLN A 64 19.07 -11.67 -0.51
N GLY A 65 17.89 -12.27 -0.76
CA GLY A 65 16.95 -11.79 -1.77
C GLY A 65 15.89 -10.84 -1.21
N ILE A 66 15.96 -10.45 0.06
CA ILE A 66 14.97 -9.55 0.65
C ILE A 66 15.19 -8.13 0.15
N VAL A 67 14.20 -7.57 -0.53
CA VAL A 67 14.21 -6.17 -1.00
C VAL A 67 13.07 -5.40 -0.34
N LYS A 68 13.35 -4.15 0.03
CA LYS A 68 12.40 -3.26 0.69
C LYS A 68 12.33 -1.92 -0.04
N SER A 69 11.13 -1.40 -0.17
CA SER A 69 10.84 -0.03 -0.56
C SER A 69 9.98 0.66 0.51
N PRO A 70 10.25 1.93 0.84
CA PRO A 70 9.37 2.73 1.69
C PRO A 70 8.10 3.21 0.96
N LEU A 71 8.00 2.99 -0.36
CA LEU A 71 6.82 3.33 -1.16
C LEU A 71 5.70 2.33 -0.87
N ALA A 72 4.69 2.76 -0.12
CA ALA A 72 3.63 1.94 0.44
C ALA A 72 2.40 2.82 0.79
N GLY A 73 1.50 2.38 1.68
CA GLY A 73 0.27 3.11 2.02
C GLY A 73 0.48 4.45 2.73
N ASP A 74 1.51 4.59 3.56
CA ASP A 74 1.88 5.86 4.22
C ASP A 74 2.28 6.91 3.18
N PHE A 75 2.98 6.47 2.13
CA PHE A 75 3.35 7.30 0.99
C PHE A 75 2.10 7.76 0.21
N ILE A 76 1.17 6.86 -0.09
CA ILE A 76 -0.11 7.22 -0.74
C ILE A 76 -0.89 8.21 0.13
N SER A 77 -0.91 8.01 1.45
CA SER A 77 -1.60 8.89 2.40
C SER A 77 -0.99 10.29 2.44
N MET A 78 0.33 10.38 2.34
CA MET A 78 1.03 11.65 2.20
C MET A 78 0.67 12.35 0.88
N GLN A 79 0.66 11.62 -0.23
CA GLN A 79 0.28 12.18 -1.54
C GLN A 79 -1.18 12.65 -1.58
N CYS A 80 -2.11 11.92 -0.95
CA CYS A 80 -3.50 12.38 -0.79
C CYS A 80 -3.57 13.69 0.02
N ARG A 81 -2.76 13.85 1.07
CA ARG A 81 -2.71 15.09 1.85
C ARG A 81 -2.18 16.27 1.03
N GLU A 82 -1.16 16.05 0.21
CA GLU A 82 -0.64 17.06 -0.72
C GLU A 82 -1.71 17.45 -1.75
N LEU A 83 -2.42 16.48 -2.33
CA LEU A 83 -3.53 16.73 -3.25
C LEU A 83 -4.63 17.59 -2.60
N PHE A 84 -5.03 17.27 -1.38
CA PHE A 84 -6.02 18.06 -0.66
C PHE A 84 -5.53 19.48 -0.35
N GLN A 85 -4.23 19.68 -0.08
CA GLN A 85 -3.67 21.01 0.08
C GLN A 85 -3.67 21.80 -1.22
N GLU A 86 -3.33 21.18 -2.36
CA GLU A 86 -3.36 21.83 -3.68
C GLU A 86 -4.78 22.26 -4.08
N MET A 87 -5.78 21.47 -3.73
CA MET A 87 -7.20 21.77 -3.98
C MET A 87 -7.84 22.65 -2.89
N ALA A 88 -7.07 23.07 -1.87
CA ALA A 88 -7.56 23.83 -0.71
C ALA A 88 -8.72 23.13 0.04
N ILE A 89 -8.68 21.79 0.15
CA ILE A 89 -9.65 20.96 0.84
C ILE A 89 -9.16 20.69 2.28
N ASP A 90 -9.96 21.09 3.27
CA ASP A 90 -9.67 20.81 4.67
C ASP A 90 -10.12 19.39 5.07
N ILE A 91 -9.19 18.60 5.60
CA ILE A 91 -9.46 17.26 6.15
C ILE A 91 -10.09 17.43 7.53
N ILE A 92 -11.42 17.30 7.62
CA ILE A 92 -12.16 17.44 8.87
C ILE A 92 -12.72 16.07 9.28
N PRO A 93 -12.25 15.54 10.42
CA PRO A 93 -12.77 14.28 10.94
C PRO A 93 -14.27 14.30 11.29
N PRO A 94 -14.98 13.17 11.12
CA PRO A 94 -16.41 13.03 11.44
C PRO A 94 -16.78 13.45 12.87
N TYR A 95 -15.88 13.24 13.84
CA TYR A 95 -16.18 13.56 15.23
C TYR A 95 -16.39 15.06 15.48
N MET A 96 -15.81 15.94 14.65
CA MET A 96 -15.93 17.39 14.80
C MET A 96 -17.28 17.90 14.29
N ILE A 97 -17.97 17.13 13.47
CA ILE A 97 -19.12 17.56 12.66
C ILE A 97 -20.41 17.23 13.41
N ALA A 98 -21.18 18.26 13.78
CA ALA A 98 -22.48 18.13 14.43
C ALA A 98 -23.61 17.94 13.43
N ALA A 99 -23.57 18.74 12.36
CA ALA A 99 -24.52 18.72 11.26
C ALA A 99 -23.79 19.19 9.99
N LYS A 100 -24.24 18.70 8.84
CA LYS A 100 -23.78 19.12 7.52
C LYS A 100 -24.98 19.48 6.66
N GLU A 101 -24.81 20.44 5.77
CA GLU A 101 -25.80 20.79 4.74
C GLU A 101 -25.27 20.37 3.37
N PRO A 102 -26.14 19.89 2.45
CA PRO A 102 -25.71 19.55 1.10
C PRO A 102 -25.27 20.84 0.37
N VAL A 103 -24.03 20.84 -0.10
CA VAL A 103 -23.47 21.93 -0.91
C VAL A 103 -23.36 21.50 -2.36
N ARG A 104 -23.32 22.48 -3.26
CA ARG A 104 -23.03 22.24 -4.68
C ARG A 104 -21.61 21.73 -4.84
N GLU A 105 -21.36 21.01 -5.92
CA GLU A 105 -20.05 20.47 -6.27
C GLU A 105 -18.99 21.59 -6.30
N GLY A 106 -17.85 21.35 -5.64
CA GLY A 106 -16.73 22.30 -5.54
C GLY A 106 -17.00 23.55 -4.69
N ALA A 107 -18.20 23.69 -4.09
CA ALA A 107 -18.50 24.78 -3.17
C ALA A 107 -17.89 24.51 -1.79
N PRO A 108 -17.52 25.56 -1.02
CA PRO A 108 -16.99 25.38 0.32
C PRO A 108 -18.00 24.66 1.22
N PRO A 109 -17.54 23.74 2.09
CA PRO A 109 -18.42 22.91 2.90
C PRO A 109 -19.16 23.76 3.95
N ASN A 110 -20.47 23.55 4.08
CA ASN A 110 -21.28 24.15 5.13
C ASN A 110 -21.57 23.11 6.23
N TRP A 111 -20.75 23.13 7.28
CA TRP A 111 -20.87 22.21 8.42
C TRP A 111 -20.80 22.96 9.76
N LYS A 112 -21.53 22.44 10.75
CA LYS A 112 -21.54 22.96 12.11
C LYS A 112 -20.62 22.13 12.99
N LYS A 113 -19.71 22.80 13.70
CA LYS A 113 -18.83 22.16 14.68
C LYS A 113 -19.60 21.74 15.93
N LYS A 114 -19.32 20.57 16.48
CA LYS A 114 -19.88 20.14 17.78
C LYS A 114 -19.40 21.09 18.89
N GLU A 115 -20.36 21.61 19.66
CA GLU A 115 -20.10 22.57 20.75
C GLU A 115 -19.45 21.90 21.97
N LYS A 116 -19.85 20.65 22.28
CA LYS A 116 -19.33 19.87 23.41
C LYS A 116 -18.36 18.80 22.94
N LEU A 117 -17.15 19.20 22.56
CA LEU A 117 -16.08 18.27 22.27
C LEU A 117 -15.24 18.02 23.53
N PRO A 118 -14.90 16.76 23.87
CA PRO A 118 -13.87 16.50 24.87
C PRO A 118 -12.54 17.08 24.39
N GLN A 119 -11.61 17.37 25.31
CA GLN A 119 -10.24 17.68 24.90
C GLN A 119 -9.61 16.40 24.34
N VAL A 120 -9.26 16.44 23.06
CA VAL A 120 -8.74 15.29 22.35
C VAL A 120 -7.24 15.43 22.16
N SER A 121 -6.53 14.30 22.26
CA SER A 121 -5.10 14.28 22.01
C SER A 121 -4.80 14.51 20.52
N LYS A 122 -3.59 15.02 20.23
CA LYS A 122 -3.08 15.12 18.85
C LYS A 122 -3.06 13.75 18.15
N SER A 123 -2.73 12.69 18.88
CA SER A 123 -2.69 11.33 18.33
C SER A 123 -4.07 10.87 17.85
N TRP A 124 -5.12 11.17 18.61
CA TRP A 124 -6.48 10.81 18.21
C TRP A 124 -6.99 11.64 17.03
N HIS A 125 -6.68 12.94 17.00
CA HIS A 125 -6.99 13.77 15.81
C HIS A 125 -6.31 13.22 14.55
N ASN A 126 -5.01 12.90 14.63
CA ASN A 126 -4.26 12.33 13.50
C ASN A 126 -4.84 10.98 13.03
N TYR A 127 -5.23 10.11 13.97
CA TYR A 127 -5.86 8.83 13.65
C TYR A 127 -7.16 9.04 12.86
N MET A 128 -8.05 9.90 13.34
CA MET A 128 -9.33 10.15 12.67
C MET A 128 -9.15 10.84 11.31
N CYS A 129 -8.13 11.70 11.14
CA CYS A 129 -7.79 12.25 9.81
C CYS A 129 -7.28 11.16 8.85
N ASN A 130 -6.49 10.21 9.35
CA ASN A 130 -6.00 9.09 8.54
C ASN A 130 -7.12 8.16 8.09
N GLU A 131 -8.14 7.91 8.93
CA GLU A 131 -9.30 7.12 8.55
C GLU A 131 -10.06 7.75 7.36
N VAL A 132 -10.24 9.08 7.37
CA VAL A 132 -10.87 9.79 6.24
C VAL A 132 -10.03 9.66 4.97
N ILE A 133 -8.71 9.76 5.09
CA ILE A 133 -7.80 9.57 3.95
C ILE A 133 -7.86 8.13 3.42
N GLN A 134 -7.91 7.13 4.30
CA GLN A 134 -8.00 5.72 3.90
C GLN A 134 -9.33 5.41 3.21
N ASP A 135 -10.43 6.00 3.68
CA ASP A 135 -11.74 5.88 3.03
C ASP A 135 -11.72 6.49 1.61
N PHE A 136 -11.11 7.67 1.46
CA PHE A 136 -10.87 8.29 0.16
C PHE A 136 -10.01 7.40 -0.74
N GLN A 137 -8.93 6.83 -0.20
CA GLN A 137 -8.04 5.94 -0.95
C GLN A 137 -8.77 4.72 -1.49
N ALA A 138 -9.59 4.08 -0.66
CA ALA A 138 -10.31 2.86 -1.03
C ALA A 138 -11.43 3.15 -2.05
N SER A 139 -12.01 4.35 -2.02
CA SER A 139 -13.20 4.69 -2.83
C SER A 139 -12.86 5.41 -4.14
N VAL A 140 -11.74 6.16 -4.19
CA VAL A 140 -11.43 7.07 -5.31
C VAL A 140 -10.21 6.62 -6.11
N LEU A 141 -9.17 6.13 -5.44
CA LEU A 141 -7.89 5.83 -6.11
C LEU A 141 -7.97 4.60 -6.99
N GLN A 142 -7.31 4.69 -8.14
CA GLN A 142 -7.21 3.61 -9.11
C GLN A 142 -5.82 3.60 -9.72
N VAL A 143 -5.24 2.42 -9.89
CA VAL A 143 -3.98 2.24 -10.61
C VAL A 143 -4.26 2.15 -12.10
N SER A 144 -3.50 2.88 -12.91
CA SER A 144 -3.56 2.79 -14.37
C SER A 144 -2.91 1.49 -14.86
N ASP A 145 -3.53 0.84 -15.85
CA ASP A 145 -3.01 -0.39 -16.47
C ASP A 145 -1.73 -0.15 -17.30
N SER A 146 -1.52 1.08 -17.78
CA SER A 146 -0.33 1.51 -18.53
C SER A 146 0.39 2.60 -17.75
N PRO A 147 1.67 2.88 -18.06
CA PRO A 147 2.36 4.06 -17.55
C PRO A 147 1.45 5.29 -17.66
N TYR A 148 1.40 6.08 -16.60
CA TYR A 148 0.48 7.22 -16.53
C TYR A 148 0.71 8.18 -17.70
N ASP A 149 -0.36 8.43 -18.45
CA ASP A 149 -0.43 9.46 -19.47
C ASP A 149 -1.60 10.38 -19.11
N GLU A 150 -1.31 11.67 -18.96
CA GLU A 150 -2.29 12.69 -18.61
C GLU A 150 -3.42 12.78 -19.64
N GLN A 151 -3.15 12.53 -20.92
CA GLN A 151 -4.16 12.57 -21.99
C GLN A 151 -5.15 11.42 -21.88
N VAL A 152 -4.66 10.22 -21.55
CA VAL A 152 -5.50 9.03 -21.35
C VAL A 152 -6.27 9.14 -20.05
N ALA A 153 -5.63 9.64 -19.00
CA ALA A 153 -6.27 9.86 -17.71
C ALA A 153 -7.39 10.90 -17.78
N ALA A 154 -7.23 11.96 -18.58
CA ALA A 154 -8.26 12.99 -18.80
C ALA A 154 -9.50 12.47 -19.56
N GLN A 155 -9.38 11.35 -20.30
CA GLN A 155 -10.50 10.73 -21.00
C GLN A 155 -11.28 9.72 -20.12
N MET A 156 -10.72 9.35 -18.96
CA MET A 156 -11.41 8.46 -18.04
C MET A 156 -12.57 9.17 -17.33
N PRO A 157 -13.65 8.45 -16.99
CA PRO A 157 -14.75 9.01 -16.24
C PRO A 157 -14.28 9.49 -14.86
N THR A 158 -14.86 10.57 -14.38
CA THR A 158 -14.65 11.06 -13.02
C THR A 158 -15.32 10.15 -12.00
N VAL A 159 -14.81 10.17 -10.77
CA VAL A 159 -15.43 9.52 -9.61
C VAL A 159 -15.86 10.57 -8.62
N HIS A 160 -17.15 10.59 -8.31
CA HIS A 160 -17.71 11.47 -7.31
C HIS A 160 -17.35 10.97 -5.90
N TYR A 161 -16.88 11.87 -5.04
CA TYR A 161 -16.64 11.56 -3.63
C TYR A 161 -17.09 12.70 -2.72
N GLU A 162 -17.83 12.35 -1.67
CA GLU A 162 -18.29 13.27 -0.64
C GLU A 162 -17.47 13.07 0.64
N MET A 163 -16.77 14.12 1.05
CA MET A 163 -16.05 14.19 2.31
C MET A 163 -17.02 14.22 3.50
N PRO A 164 -16.57 13.81 4.71
CA PRO A 164 -17.42 13.84 5.90
C PRO A 164 -18.03 15.20 6.22
N ASN A 165 -17.35 16.29 5.89
CA ASN A 165 -17.78 17.68 6.09
C ASN A 165 -18.86 18.16 5.10
N GLY A 166 -19.26 17.31 4.15
CA GLY A 166 -20.23 17.64 3.10
C GLY A 166 -19.61 18.24 1.84
N TYR A 167 -18.30 18.50 1.82
CA TYR A 167 -17.60 18.88 0.59
C TYR A 167 -17.67 17.71 -0.40
N ASN A 168 -18.10 17.97 -1.62
CA ASN A 168 -18.13 16.97 -2.68
C ASN A 168 -17.53 17.54 -3.96
N THR A 169 -16.79 16.70 -4.67
CA THR A 169 -16.17 17.04 -5.95
C THR A 169 -16.00 15.78 -6.78
N ASP A 170 -16.01 15.95 -8.09
CA ASP A 170 -15.62 14.90 -9.02
C ASP A 170 -14.10 14.84 -9.15
N TYR A 171 -13.54 13.64 -8.97
CA TYR A 171 -12.12 13.38 -9.12
C TYR A 171 -11.81 12.74 -10.48
N GLY A 172 -10.93 13.36 -11.26
CA GLY A 172 -10.55 12.97 -12.61
C GLY A 172 -9.21 12.25 -12.67
N ALA A 173 -8.22 12.87 -13.33
CA ALA A 173 -6.91 12.29 -13.60
C ALA A 173 -6.03 12.12 -12.33
N GLU A 174 -6.23 12.98 -11.33
CA GLU A 174 -5.49 13.00 -10.07
C GLU A 174 -5.64 11.71 -9.25
N ARG A 175 -6.76 10.99 -9.40
CA ARG A 175 -7.01 9.71 -8.74
C ARG A 175 -6.10 8.59 -9.25
N LEU A 176 -5.58 8.73 -10.46
CA LEU A 176 -4.64 7.80 -11.08
C LEU A 176 -3.18 8.20 -10.82
N ARG A 177 -2.92 9.50 -10.74
CA ARG A 177 -1.59 10.06 -10.47
C ARG A 177 -1.04 9.64 -9.11
N THR A 178 -1.90 9.63 -8.09
CA THR A 178 -1.51 9.34 -6.70
C THR A 178 -0.90 7.93 -6.53
N PRO A 179 -1.57 6.83 -6.93
CA PRO A 179 -1.01 5.50 -6.80
C PRO A 179 0.06 5.17 -7.86
N GLU A 180 0.18 5.95 -8.94
CA GLU A 180 1.26 5.78 -9.93
C GLU A 180 2.64 5.91 -9.30
N GLY A 181 2.79 6.73 -8.24
CA GLY A 181 4.05 6.87 -7.52
C GLY A 181 4.61 5.57 -6.94
N LEU A 182 3.79 4.52 -6.77
CA LEU A 182 4.26 3.18 -6.39
C LEU A 182 4.99 2.45 -7.55
N PHE A 183 4.60 2.73 -8.79
CA PHE A 183 5.12 2.08 -10.00
C PHE A 183 6.16 2.95 -10.72
N ASP A 184 6.03 4.27 -10.64
CA ASP A 184 7.00 5.23 -11.13
C ASP A 184 7.21 6.38 -10.13
N PRO A 185 8.24 6.30 -9.27
CA PRO A 185 8.55 7.35 -8.31
C PRO A 185 9.12 8.63 -8.95
N SER A 186 9.47 8.61 -10.24
CA SER A 186 10.11 9.74 -10.92
C SER A 186 9.19 10.96 -11.05
N ASN A 187 7.87 10.72 -11.10
CA ASN A 187 6.85 11.75 -11.33
C ASN A 187 6.24 12.32 -10.04
N VAL A 188 6.77 11.92 -8.88
CA VAL A 188 6.21 12.23 -7.56
C VAL A 188 6.85 13.49 -6.97
N LYS A 189 6.00 14.42 -6.53
CA LYS A 189 6.42 15.64 -5.83
C LYS A 189 6.97 15.29 -4.43
N GLY A 190 8.07 15.94 -4.02
CA GLY A 190 8.63 15.81 -2.67
C GLY A 190 9.62 14.65 -2.45
N LEU A 191 9.78 13.73 -3.41
CA LEU A 191 10.77 12.65 -3.33
C LEU A 191 12.12 13.10 -3.90
N SER A 192 12.95 13.71 -3.05
CA SER A 192 14.35 14.00 -3.36
C SER A 192 15.22 12.79 -3.03
N GLY A 193 15.35 11.84 -3.95
CA GLY A 193 16.31 10.74 -3.81
C GLY A 193 16.18 9.61 -4.84
N ASN A 194 17.22 9.41 -5.66
CA ASN A 194 17.36 8.36 -6.69
C ASN A 194 17.42 6.91 -6.15
N THR A 195 16.91 6.62 -4.95
CA THR A 195 17.12 5.33 -4.26
C THR A 195 15.85 4.54 -3.96
N MET A 196 14.66 5.07 -4.30
CA MET A 196 13.41 4.34 -4.04
C MET A 196 13.05 3.44 -5.22
N LEU A 197 12.85 2.16 -4.94
CA LEU A 197 12.47 1.17 -5.95
C LEU A 197 10.94 1.11 -6.06
N ALA A 198 10.44 1.25 -7.29
CA ALA A 198 9.07 0.94 -7.63
C ALA A 198 8.73 -0.54 -7.38
N VAL A 199 7.45 -0.85 -7.19
CA VAL A 199 6.97 -2.22 -6.87
C VAL A 199 7.48 -3.27 -7.86
N GLY A 200 7.42 -3.00 -9.17
CA GLY A 200 7.92 -3.94 -10.17
C GLY A 200 9.43 -4.15 -10.11
N HIS A 201 10.20 -3.12 -9.77
CA HIS A 201 11.65 -3.22 -9.57
C HIS A 201 12.00 -3.96 -8.26
N VAL A 202 11.21 -3.77 -7.19
CA VAL A 202 11.38 -4.50 -5.93
C VAL A 202 11.31 -6.02 -6.16
N VAL A 203 10.37 -6.46 -6.99
CA VAL A 203 10.22 -7.89 -7.37
C VAL A 203 11.41 -8.37 -8.20
N THR A 204 11.76 -7.68 -9.29
CA THR A 204 12.81 -8.15 -10.20
C THR A 204 14.20 -8.10 -9.56
N THR A 205 14.48 -7.09 -8.73
CA THR A 205 15.72 -7.03 -7.92
C THR A 205 15.78 -8.17 -6.92
N SER A 206 14.68 -8.47 -6.22
CA SER A 206 14.62 -9.58 -5.25
C SER A 206 14.93 -10.94 -5.91
N ILE A 207 14.31 -11.22 -7.06
CA ILE A 207 14.59 -12.44 -7.83
C ILE A 207 16.00 -12.42 -8.43
N GLY A 208 16.49 -11.25 -8.85
CA GLY A 208 17.85 -11.08 -9.38
C GLY A 208 18.97 -11.34 -8.36
N MET A 209 18.70 -11.09 -7.08
CA MET A 209 19.61 -11.39 -5.95
C MET A 209 19.60 -12.88 -5.56
N CYS A 210 18.70 -13.67 -6.13
CA CYS A 210 18.60 -15.11 -5.91
C CYS A 210 19.39 -15.90 -6.96
N ASP A 211 19.79 -17.12 -6.60
CA ASP A 211 20.51 -18.04 -7.49
C ASP A 211 19.72 -18.35 -8.75
N ILE A 212 20.41 -18.52 -9.88
CA ILE A 212 19.77 -18.63 -11.19
C ILE A 212 18.78 -19.80 -11.29
N ASP A 213 19.08 -20.91 -10.58
CA ASP A 213 18.31 -22.15 -10.63
C ASP A 213 16.94 -22.02 -9.94
N ILE A 214 16.79 -21.12 -8.97
CA ILE A 214 15.55 -20.93 -8.23
C ILE A 214 14.64 -19.86 -8.84
N ARG A 215 15.17 -18.99 -9.71
CA ARG A 215 14.41 -17.90 -10.35
C ARG A 215 13.17 -18.38 -11.11
N PRO A 216 13.20 -19.48 -11.88
CA PRO A 216 11.99 -19.99 -12.55
C PRO A 216 10.88 -20.35 -11.55
N GLY A 217 11.24 -20.92 -10.39
CA GLY A 217 10.29 -21.22 -9.32
C GLY A 217 9.71 -19.96 -8.68
N LEU A 218 10.53 -18.93 -8.47
CA LEU A 218 10.10 -17.64 -7.91
C LEU A 218 9.18 -16.86 -8.86
N TYR A 219 9.53 -16.76 -10.15
CA TYR A 219 8.64 -16.14 -11.15
C TYR A 219 7.35 -16.94 -11.37
N GLY A 220 7.43 -18.27 -11.28
CA GLY A 220 6.29 -19.17 -11.40
C GLY A 220 5.32 -19.15 -10.21
N SER A 221 5.61 -18.38 -9.15
CA SER A 221 4.77 -18.25 -7.96
C SER A 221 5.03 -16.91 -7.26
N VAL A 222 4.63 -15.80 -7.89
CA VAL A 222 4.65 -14.47 -7.27
C VAL A 222 3.34 -14.27 -6.52
N ILE A 223 3.40 -14.27 -5.19
CA ILE A 223 2.25 -14.09 -4.31
C ILE A 223 2.17 -12.63 -3.88
N VAL A 224 1.04 -12.00 -4.12
CA VAL A 224 0.79 -10.59 -3.82
C VAL A 224 -0.11 -10.50 -2.59
N THR A 225 0.31 -9.71 -1.61
CA THR A 225 -0.39 -9.49 -0.34
C THR A 225 -0.17 -8.06 0.17
N GLY A 226 -0.88 -7.68 1.24
CA GLY A 226 -0.79 -6.37 1.87
C GLY A 226 -1.98 -5.46 1.57
N GLY A 227 -2.16 -4.39 2.34
CA GLY A 227 -3.34 -3.52 2.26
C GLY A 227 -3.47 -2.76 0.94
N ASN A 228 -2.35 -2.36 0.32
CA ASN A 228 -2.41 -1.56 -0.92
C ASN A 228 -2.81 -2.40 -2.14
N THR A 229 -2.83 -3.73 -2.04
CA THR A 229 -3.29 -4.59 -3.13
C THR A 229 -4.81 -4.48 -3.35
N LEU A 230 -5.52 -3.87 -2.39
CA LEU A 230 -6.93 -3.50 -2.49
C LEU A 230 -7.18 -2.31 -3.43
N LEU A 231 -6.13 -1.58 -3.81
CA LEU A 231 -6.26 -0.52 -4.82
C LEU A 231 -6.69 -1.12 -6.15
N GLN A 232 -7.72 -0.53 -6.74
CA GLN A 232 -8.27 -1.00 -8.00
C GLN A 232 -7.20 -0.99 -9.11
N GLY A 233 -7.03 -2.10 -9.82
CA GLY A 233 -6.06 -2.23 -10.92
C GLY A 233 -4.60 -2.51 -10.48
N PHE A 234 -4.31 -2.57 -9.17
CA PHE A 234 -2.93 -2.80 -8.68
C PHE A 234 -2.34 -4.11 -9.22
N THR A 235 -3.09 -5.20 -9.10
CA THR A 235 -2.68 -6.55 -9.51
C THR A 235 -2.47 -6.65 -11.02
N ASP A 236 -3.35 -6.04 -11.80
CA ASP A 236 -3.31 -6.09 -13.27
C ASP A 236 -2.11 -5.31 -13.82
N ARG A 237 -1.89 -4.09 -13.31
CA ARG A 237 -0.71 -3.28 -13.63
C ARG A 237 0.59 -4.00 -13.25
N LEU A 238 0.65 -4.55 -12.04
CA LEU A 238 1.82 -5.31 -11.59
C LEU A 238 2.10 -6.51 -12.51
N ASN A 239 1.07 -7.27 -12.86
CA ASN A 239 1.21 -8.43 -13.74
C ASN A 239 1.74 -8.03 -15.13
N ARG A 240 1.25 -6.92 -15.70
CA ARG A 240 1.74 -6.40 -16.99
C ARG A 240 3.19 -5.94 -16.91
N GLU A 241 3.55 -5.17 -15.89
CA GLU A 241 4.92 -4.67 -15.72
C GLU A 241 5.92 -5.82 -15.51
N LEU A 242 5.55 -6.80 -14.67
CA LEU A 242 6.37 -7.99 -14.48
C LEU A 242 6.47 -8.83 -15.75
N SER A 243 5.40 -8.95 -16.54
CA SER A 243 5.43 -9.69 -17.81
C SER A 243 6.42 -9.07 -18.81
N GLN A 244 6.58 -7.75 -18.82
CA GLN A 244 7.55 -7.05 -19.66
C GLN A 244 8.99 -7.20 -19.16
N LYS A 245 9.19 -7.27 -17.84
CA LYS A 245 10.52 -7.37 -17.21
C LYS A 245 11.02 -8.81 -17.03
N THR A 246 10.12 -9.79 -17.10
CA THR A 246 10.47 -11.20 -16.94
C THR A 246 11.15 -11.72 -18.21
N PRO A 247 12.30 -12.41 -18.12
CA PRO A 247 12.94 -13.02 -19.28
C PRO A 247 11.99 -13.99 -19.99
N PRO A 248 12.00 -14.06 -21.33
CA PRO A 248 11.07 -14.91 -22.10
C PRO A 248 11.23 -16.41 -21.83
N SER A 249 12.36 -16.83 -21.24
CA SER A 249 12.60 -18.20 -20.80
C SER A 249 11.88 -18.60 -19.51
N MET A 250 11.33 -17.63 -18.77
CA MET A 250 10.67 -17.84 -17.48
C MET A 250 9.18 -17.54 -17.57
N ARG A 251 8.35 -18.40 -16.98
CA ARG A 251 6.89 -18.19 -16.94
C ARG A 251 6.52 -17.43 -15.68
N LEU A 252 5.96 -16.23 -15.84
CA LEU A 252 5.37 -15.47 -14.74
C LEU A 252 4.01 -16.07 -14.36
N LYS A 253 3.78 -16.27 -13.06
CA LYS A 253 2.45 -16.54 -12.51
C LYS A 253 2.26 -15.74 -11.24
N LEU A 254 1.33 -14.79 -11.32
CA LEU A 254 0.93 -13.97 -10.19
C LEU A 254 -0.27 -14.59 -9.48
N ILE A 255 -0.24 -14.59 -8.15
CA ILE A 255 -1.25 -15.15 -7.26
C ILE A 255 -1.67 -14.05 -6.30
N ALA A 256 -2.92 -13.59 -6.42
CA ALA A 256 -3.52 -12.66 -5.47
C ALA A 256 -4.63 -13.41 -4.71
N SER A 257 -4.56 -13.37 -3.37
CA SER A 257 -5.62 -13.87 -2.51
C SER A 257 -6.59 -12.71 -2.26
N ASN A 258 -7.56 -12.51 -3.16
CA ASN A 258 -8.70 -11.63 -2.91
C ASN A 258 -9.81 -12.41 -2.21
#